data_AF-B6Q9P9-F1
#
_entry.id   AF-B6Q9P9-F1
#
_cell.length_a   1.000
_cell.length_b   1.000
_cell.length_c   1.000
_cell.angle_alpha   90.00
_cell.angle_beta   90.00
_cell.angle_gamma   90.00
#
_symmetry.space_group_name_H-M   'P 1'
#
loop_
_entity.id
_entity.type
_entity.pdbx_description
1 polymer ?
#
loop_
_entity_poly.entity_id
_entity_poly.type
_entity_poly.pdbx_seq_one_letter_code
_entity_poly.pdbx_strand_id
1 'polypeptide(L)'
;MSFINRSINRGAQLFHTTMSAGKVYEGILPVHKPEGVTSADVLRKLQKHFNPSTTFRPWIEGEITRRKNDVNFRNRRKKRPEVKIGHGGTLDPMATGVLITGIGRGTKHLIKFLECPKTYETVVLFGAETDTYDRTGKLVRKAPYEHITREVVEEAMKKFRGKIMQRPPIFSAKSIQGVRLYEYARAGMEPPVEIKSREVEVYDLQILEWYEPGTHDYKWPEVEMSGEEKEVAEKMLDKEAAIPVASEAEAAEQAAANALLEDKKKRKASPGLDESSANKDSESKRLKSDPETSEPAQSSTEGANAGTEDTSNTKEGATEELKEVKPPNPPAARITMTVSSGFYVRSLAHDLGKAVGSCGLMSSLVRSKQGDYTLDPEKILEYKDLEAGEEVWAPKVIRFLEEWEEKNPLAEST
;
A
#
# COMPACT_ATOMS: atom_id res chain seq x y z
N MET A 1 -7.54 -15.83 82.62
CA MET A 1 -8.73 -14.98 82.37
C MET A 1 -8.44 -14.05 81.19
N SER A 2 -9.35 -14.02 80.20
CA SER A 2 -9.57 -12.99 79.17
C SER A 2 -8.43 -12.01 78.80
N PHE A 3 -7.83 -12.21 77.63
CA PHE A 3 -7.20 -11.12 76.86
C PHE A 3 -8.30 -10.27 76.19
N ILE A 4 -8.31 -8.96 76.40
CA ILE A 4 -9.20 -8.03 75.66
C ILE A 4 -8.35 -7.23 74.67
N ASN A 5 -8.43 -7.62 73.40
CA ASN A 5 -7.81 -6.93 72.28
C ASN A 5 -8.80 -5.90 71.71
N ARG A 6 -8.55 -4.59 71.89
CA ARG A 6 -9.43 -3.53 71.37
C ARG A 6 -9.18 -3.32 69.87
N SER A 7 -9.98 -4.00 69.05
CA SER A 7 -10.06 -3.73 67.61
C SER A 7 -10.64 -2.33 67.35
N ILE A 8 -9.92 -1.50 66.60
CA ILE A 8 -10.40 -0.19 66.12
C ILE A 8 -11.20 -0.43 64.85
N ASN A 9 -12.52 -0.53 65.00
CA ASN A 9 -13.44 -0.69 63.87
C ASN A 9 -13.66 0.67 63.18
N ARG A 10 -12.74 1.09 62.29
CA ARG A 10 -13.01 2.17 61.34
C ARG A 10 -13.90 1.63 60.23
N GLY A 11 -15.20 1.83 60.38
CA GLY A 11 -16.18 1.56 59.33
C GLY A 11 -15.94 2.44 58.11
N ALA A 12 -15.16 1.96 57.15
CA ALA A 12 -15.15 2.51 55.81
C ALA A 12 -16.50 2.19 55.16
N GLN A 13 -17.45 3.14 55.25
CA GLN A 13 -18.64 3.10 54.41
C GLN A 13 -18.20 3.16 52.95
N LEU A 14 -18.16 1.98 52.32
CA LEU A 14 -18.06 1.84 50.88
C LEU A 14 -19.33 2.45 50.29
N PHE A 15 -19.26 3.74 49.97
CA PHE A 15 -20.18 4.37 49.04
C PHE A 15 -20.10 3.60 47.72
N HIS A 16 -21.02 2.66 47.53
CA HIS A 16 -21.40 2.19 46.21
C HIS A 16 -22.10 3.35 45.51
N THR A 17 -21.30 4.31 45.04
CA THR A 17 -21.71 5.18 43.95
C THR A 17 -21.99 4.26 42.79
N THR A 18 -23.27 3.99 42.54
CA THR A 18 -23.74 3.40 41.30
C THR A 18 -23.34 4.36 40.17
N MET A 19 -22.17 4.09 39.59
CA MET A 19 -21.73 4.73 38.35
C MET A 19 -22.85 4.55 37.35
N SER A 20 -23.50 5.65 36.95
CA SER A 20 -24.34 5.66 35.75
C SER A 20 -23.48 5.13 34.61
N ALA A 21 -23.92 4.07 33.94
CA ALA A 21 -23.20 3.55 32.78
C ALA A 21 -23.07 4.68 31.76
N GLY A 22 -21.84 5.18 31.56
CA GLY A 22 -21.59 6.31 30.67
C GLY A 22 -22.00 5.97 29.24
N LYS A 23 -22.38 6.99 28.44
CA LYS A 23 -22.72 6.79 27.03
C LYS A 23 -21.57 6.09 26.31
N VAL A 24 -21.91 5.05 25.55
CA VAL A 24 -20.96 4.27 24.76
C VAL A 24 -20.96 4.84 23.34
N TYR A 25 -19.85 5.48 22.95
CA TYR A 25 -19.71 6.08 21.62
C TYR A 25 -19.18 5.06 20.59
N GLU A 26 -19.91 4.88 19.49
CA GLU A 26 -19.57 4.00 18.38
C GLU A 26 -20.05 4.62 17.06
N GLY A 27 -19.41 4.30 15.94
CA GLY A 27 -19.78 4.88 14.64
C GLY A 27 -18.63 5.08 13.68
N ILE A 28 -18.81 5.99 12.72
CA ILE A 28 -17.81 6.31 11.71
C ILE A 28 -17.03 7.57 12.10
N LEU A 29 -15.71 7.49 11.95
CA LEU A 29 -14.77 8.56 12.26
C LEU A 29 -13.86 8.79 11.04
N PRO A 30 -14.01 9.92 10.31
CA PRO A 30 -13.06 10.31 9.26
C PRO A 30 -11.75 10.80 9.90
N VAL A 31 -10.62 10.27 9.46
CA VAL A 31 -9.29 10.62 9.98
C VAL A 31 -8.38 11.05 8.84
N HIS A 32 -7.65 12.15 9.03
CA HIS A 32 -6.60 12.57 8.11
C HIS A 32 -5.37 11.70 8.36
N LYS A 33 -5.12 10.75 7.47
CA LYS A 33 -3.89 9.96 7.47
C LYS A 33 -2.74 10.86 6.98
N PRO A 34 -1.67 11.08 7.77
CA PRO A 34 -0.47 11.75 7.27
C PRO A 34 0.34 10.87 6.31
N GLU A 35 1.26 11.47 5.57
CA GLU A 35 2.25 10.76 4.77
C GLU A 35 3.22 9.96 5.67
N GLY A 36 3.78 8.86 5.15
CA GLY A 36 4.80 8.04 5.81
C GLY A 36 4.29 6.96 6.78
N VAL A 37 3.04 7.04 7.25
CA VAL A 37 2.44 6.01 8.14
C VAL A 37 1.61 4.99 7.36
N THR A 38 1.46 3.75 7.83
CA THR A 38 0.51 2.81 7.21
C THR A 38 -0.94 3.08 7.67
N SER A 39 -1.94 2.62 6.91
CA SER A 39 -3.34 2.68 7.36
C SER A 39 -3.58 1.93 8.69
N ALA A 40 -2.78 0.90 8.98
CA ALA A 40 -2.83 0.18 10.24
C ALA A 40 -2.15 0.95 11.41
N ASP A 41 -1.16 1.80 11.12
CA ASP A 41 -0.57 2.71 12.12
C ASP A 41 -1.54 3.78 12.58
N VAL A 42 -2.42 4.27 11.68
CA VAL A 42 -3.51 5.17 12.09
C VAL A 42 -4.39 4.51 13.14
N LEU A 43 -4.79 3.24 12.95
CA LEU A 43 -5.58 2.51 13.94
C LEU A 43 -4.83 2.32 15.27
N ARG A 44 -3.52 2.00 15.21
CA ARG A 44 -2.67 1.92 16.41
C ARG A 44 -2.56 3.25 17.15
N LYS A 45 -2.41 4.37 16.42
CA LYS A 45 -2.40 5.73 16.98
C LYS A 45 -3.73 6.04 17.66
N LEU A 46 -4.87 5.85 16.99
CA LEU A 46 -6.20 6.04 17.59
C LEU A 46 -6.36 5.21 18.88
N GLN A 47 -6.04 3.92 18.84
CA GLN A 47 -6.10 3.05 20.03
C GLN A 47 -5.19 3.53 21.18
N LYS A 48 -4.01 4.10 20.88
CA LYS A 48 -3.12 4.68 21.91
C LYS A 48 -3.78 5.83 22.68
N HIS A 49 -4.60 6.65 22.02
CA HIS A 49 -5.31 7.77 22.65
C HIS A 49 -6.66 7.33 23.24
N PHE A 50 -7.41 6.44 22.58
CA PHE A 50 -8.75 6.03 23.00
C PHE A 50 -8.76 5.02 24.15
N ASN A 51 -7.84 4.05 24.17
CA ASN A 51 -7.81 3.02 25.23
C ASN A 51 -7.64 3.57 26.67
N PRO A 52 -6.82 4.60 26.95
CA PRO A 52 -6.73 5.21 28.27
C PRO A 52 -7.77 6.32 28.54
N SER A 53 -8.56 6.71 27.53
CA SER A 53 -9.44 7.88 27.61
C SER A 53 -10.63 7.70 28.56
N THR A 54 -11.12 8.80 29.13
CA THR A 54 -12.39 8.81 29.87
C THR A 54 -13.59 8.58 28.94
N THR A 55 -13.49 9.09 27.71
CA THR A 55 -14.50 9.06 26.64
C THR A 55 -14.86 7.63 26.22
N PHE A 56 -13.87 6.76 26.01
CA PHE A 56 -14.10 5.36 25.61
C PHE A 56 -14.05 4.38 26.78
N ARG A 57 -13.88 4.85 28.03
CA ARG A 57 -13.91 3.99 29.23
C ARG A 57 -15.21 3.16 29.34
N PRO A 58 -16.43 3.70 29.10
CA PRO A 58 -17.65 2.89 29.15
C PRO A 58 -17.66 1.73 28.13
N TRP A 59 -17.10 1.96 26.93
CA TRP A 59 -16.94 0.92 25.90
C TRP A 59 -16.02 -0.21 26.40
N ILE A 60 -14.87 0.15 26.99
CA ILE A 60 -13.90 -0.81 27.53
C ILE A 60 -14.49 -1.60 28.70
N GLU A 61 -15.20 -0.95 29.62
CA GLU A 61 -15.85 -1.59 30.77
C GLU A 61 -16.97 -2.56 30.35
N GLY A 62 -17.76 -2.20 29.33
CA GLY A 62 -18.73 -3.08 28.69
C GLY A 62 -18.08 -4.34 28.09
N GLU A 63 -17.00 -4.17 27.33
CA GLU A 63 -16.25 -5.29 26.73
C GLU A 63 -15.57 -6.19 27.78
N ILE A 64 -15.06 -5.62 28.89
CA ILE A 64 -14.57 -6.39 30.04
C ILE A 64 -15.69 -7.26 30.63
N THR A 65 -16.87 -6.69 30.82
CA THR A 65 -18.02 -7.37 31.42
C THR A 65 -18.52 -8.49 30.50
N ARG A 66 -18.64 -8.22 29.20
CA ARG A 66 -19.00 -9.22 28.18
C ARG A 66 -18.03 -10.40 28.17
N ARG A 67 -16.70 -10.15 28.22
CA ARG A 67 -15.67 -11.20 28.26
C ARG A 67 -15.66 -12.01 29.56
N LYS A 68 -16.07 -11.43 30.70
CA LYS A 68 -16.21 -12.17 31.98
C LYS A 68 -17.36 -13.16 31.94
N ASN A 69 -18.45 -12.81 31.25
CA ASN A 69 -19.66 -13.62 31.15
C ASN A 69 -19.58 -14.70 30.06
N ASP A 70 -18.67 -14.56 29.09
CA ASP A 70 -18.40 -15.57 28.07
C ASP A 70 -17.58 -16.75 28.64
N VAL A 71 -18.28 -17.86 28.88
CA VAL A 71 -17.71 -19.14 29.37
C VAL A 71 -16.57 -19.66 28.49
N ASN A 72 -16.58 -19.41 27.19
CA ASN A 72 -15.53 -19.85 26.26
C ASN A 72 -14.27 -18.97 26.33
N PHE A 73 -14.38 -17.75 26.86
CA PHE A 73 -13.26 -16.80 26.92
C PHE A 73 -12.24 -17.16 28.01
N ARG A 74 -12.62 -17.96 29.01
CA ARG A 74 -11.72 -18.43 30.10
C ARG A 74 -10.44 -19.13 29.60
N ASN A 75 -10.48 -19.75 28.42
CA ASN A 75 -9.35 -20.50 27.85
C ASN A 75 -8.52 -19.71 26.82
N ARG A 76 -8.85 -18.43 26.54
CA ARG A 76 -8.10 -17.61 25.56
C ARG A 76 -7.06 -16.72 26.24
N ARG A 77 -5.94 -16.45 25.54
CA ARG A 77 -4.85 -15.58 26.03
C ARG A 77 -5.40 -14.23 26.52
N LYS A 78 -5.00 -13.82 27.73
CA LYS A 78 -5.46 -12.61 28.45
C LYS A 78 -4.98 -11.28 27.81
N LYS A 79 -5.30 -11.02 26.53
CA LYS A 79 -5.06 -9.68 25.96
C LYS A 79 -6.01 -8.69 26.63
N ARG A 80 -5.49 -7.51 27.03
CA ARG A 80 -6.32 -6.41 27.51
C ARG A 80 -7.39 -6.06 26.45
N PRO A 81 -8.60 -5.66 26.84
CA PRO A 81 -9.54 -5.09 25.89
C PRO A 81 -8.99 -3.77 25.35
N GLU A 82 -9.24 -3.55 24.07
CA GLU A 82 -8.85 -2.38 23.30
C GLU A 82 -10.10 -1.97 22.53
N VAL A 83 -10.29 -0.66 22.32
CA VAL A 83 -11.40 -0.13 21.51
C VAL A 83 -11.36 -0.81 20.13
N LYS A 84 -12.48 -1.39 19.71
CA LYS A 84 -12.59 -2.05 18.40
C LYS A 84 -12.59 -0.99 17.32
N ILE A 85 -11.53 -0.92 16.50
CA ILE A 85 -11.42 0.01 15.37
C ILE A 85 -11.05 -0.76 14.10
N GLY A 86 -11.59 -0.34 12.95
CA GLY A 86 -11.22 -0.79 11.61
C GLY A 86 -11.15 0.40 10.62
N HIS A 87 -10.72 0.18 9.38
CA HIS A 87 -10.72 1.20 8.32
C HIS A 87 -11.48 0.74 7.05
N GLY A 88 -12.12 1.70 6.37
CA GLY A 88 -13.00 1.50 5.21
C GLY A 88 -12.31 1.65 3.86
N GLY A 89 -11.04 1.28 3.77
CA GLY A 89 -10.25 1.38 2.53
C GLY A 89 -8.83 1.89 2.75
N THR A 90 -7.86 1.02 2.50
CA THR A 90 -6.42 1.30 2.65
C THR A 90 -5.99 2.53 1.83
N LEU A 91 -5.04 3.27 2.39
CA LEU A 91 -4.14 4.18 1.68
C LEU A 91 -2.71 3.67 1.78
N ASP A 92 -1.97 3.83 0.69
CA ASP A 92 -0.54 3.54 0.62
C ASP A 92 0.25 4.35 1.65
N PRO A 93 1.44 3.91 2.12
CA PRO A 93 2.18 4.61 3.16
C PRO A 93 2.54 6.06 2.78
N MET A 94 2.99 6.28 1.53
CA MET A 94 3.27 7.60 0.98
C MET A 94 2.04 8.46 0.66
N ALA A 95 0.83 7.90 0.72
CA ALA A 95 -0.38 8.66 0.44
C ALA A 95 -0.88 9.37 1.69
N THR A 96 -1.36 10.61 1.56
CA THR A 96 -2.05 11.34 2.62
C THR A 96 -3.56 11.41 2.33
N GLY A 97 -4.35 11.85 3.30
CA GLY A 97 -5.74 12.24 3.10
C GLY A 97 -6.79 11.43 3.87
N VAL A 98 -8.01 11.38 3.35
CA VAL A 98 -9.20 10.84 4.07
C VAL A 98 -9.07 9.33 4.25
N LEU A 99 -8.96 8.88 5.50
CA LEU A 99 -9.10 7.49 5.91
C LEU A 99 -10.35 7.33 6.77
N ILE A 100 -11.41 6.75 6.20
CA ILE A 100 -12.59 6.39 6.98
C ILE A 100 -12.24 5.29 7.97
N THR A 101 -12.44 5.56 9.25
CA THR A 101 -12.34 4.57 10.33
C THR A 101 -13.70 4.29 10.94
N GLY A 102 -13.87 3.10 11.52
CA GLY A 102 -15.11 2.68 12.16
C GLY A 102 -14.80 2.17 13.56
N ILE A 103 -15.52 2.69 14.54
CA ILE A 103 -15.39 2.36 15.97
C ILE A 103 -16.58 1.50 16.37
N GLY A 104 -16.33 0.37 17.04
CA GLY A 104 -17.39 -0.43 17.62
C GLY A 104 -18.38 -0.97 16.58
N ARG A 105 -19.69 -0.77 16.77
CA ARG A 105 -20.75 -1.02 15.76
C ARG A 105 -20.47 -0.37 14.39
N GLY A 106 -19.79 0.77 14.34
CA GLY A 106 -19.36 1.42 13.09
C GLY A 106 -18.46 0.54 12.22
N THR A 107 -17.72 -0.43 12.80
CA THR A 107 -16.95 -1.41 12.02
C THR A 107 -17.81 -2.28 11.08
N LYS A 108 -19.09 -2.50 11.41
CA LYS A 108 -20.04 -3.25 10.55
C LYS A 108 -20.34 -2.49 9.23
N HIS A 109 -20.11 -1.18 9.20
CA HIS A 109 -20.49 -0.29 8.09
C HIS A 109 -19.34 0.01 7.11
N LEU A 110 -18.12 -0.47 7.41
CA LEU A 110 -16.91 -0.17 6.63
C LEU A 110 -16.94 -0.67 5.18
N ILE A 111 -17.76 -1.68 4.87
CA ILE A 111 -17.90 -2.22 3.52
C ILE A 111 -18.46 -1.18 2.53
N LYS A 112 -19.43 -0.35 2.96
CA LYS A 112 -19.98 0.75 2.16
C LYS A 112 -18.90 1.75 1.72
N PHE A 113 -17.88 1.95 2.56
CA PHE A 113 -16.77 2.86 2.28
C PHE A 113 -15.69 2.25 1.38
N LEU A 114 -15.56 0.92 1.35
CA LEU A 114 -14.73 0.23 0.35
C LEU A 114 -15.30 0.48 -1.05
N GLU A 115 -16.61 0.36 -1.20
CA GLU A 115 -17.36 0.44 -2.46
C GLU A 115 -17.61 1.88 -2.95
N CYS A 116 -17.70 2.87 -2.04
CA CYS A 116 -17.99 4.26 -2.45
C CYS A 116 -16.93 4.89 -3.38
N PRO A 117 -17.30 5.87 -4.22
CA PRO A 117 -16.36 6.65 -5.01
C PRO A 117 -15.34 7.40 -4.15
N LYS A 118 -14.15 7.63 -4.72
CA LYS A 118 -13.01 8.28 -4.08
C LYS A 118 -12.43 9.34 -5.02
N THR A 119 -12.12 10.51 -4.50
CA THR A 119 -11.40 11.55 -5.25
C THR A 119 -9.96 11.61 -4.78
N TYR A 120 -9.04 11.64 -5.74
CA TYR A 120 -7.61 11.71 -5.51
C TYR A 120 -7.01 12.88 -6.28
N GLU A 121 -6.02 13.50 -5.65
CA GLU A 121 -5.06 14.38 -6.32
C GLU A 121 -3.70 13.68 -6.28
N THR A 122 -3.05 13.56 -7.42
CA THR A 122 -1.77 12.86 -7.58
C THR A 122 -0.81 13.72 -8.39
N VAL A 123 0.50 13.50 -8.21
CA VAL A 123 1.50 14.00 -9.15
C VAL A 123 2.11 12.82 -9.87
N VAL A 124 2.05 12.84 -11.20
CA VAL A 124 2.75 11.91 -12.09
C VAL A 124 4.02 12.60 -12.56
N LEU A 125 5.16 11.94 -12.38
CA LEU A 125 6.47 12.38 -12.83
C LEU A 125 6.91 11.47 -13.98
N PHE A 126 7.26 12.05 -15.13
CA PHE A 126 7.53 11.30 -16.35
C PHE A 126 9.01 10.91 -16.49
N GLY A 127 9.31 10.08 -17.50
CA GLY A 127 10.66 9.65 -17.87
C GLY A 127 11.29 8.55 -17.01
N ALA A 128 10.58 8.02 -16.00
CA ALA A 128 11.06 6.91 -15.17
C ALA A 128 9.94 5.94 -14.75
N GLU A 129 10.31 4.66 -14.59
CA GLU A 129 9.46 3.55 -14.16
C GLU A 129 10.10 2.88 -12.94
N THR A 130 9.33 2.68 -11.87
CA THR A 130 9.78 2.02 -10.63
C THR A 130 9.00 0.74 -10.39
N ASP A 131 9.57 -0.17 -9.61
CA ASP A 131 8.92 -1.44 -9.29
C ASP A 131 7.55 -1.26 -8.59
N THR A 132 7.41 -0.30 -7.67
CA THR A 132 6.13 0.00 -6.99
C THR A 132 5.13 0.85 -7.80
N TYR A 133 5.52 1.35 -8.99
CA TYR A 133 4.87 2.44 -9.73
C TYR A 133 4.76 3.76 -8.96
N ASP A 134 5.56 3.92 -7.90
CA ASP A 134 5.62 5.12 -7.08
C ASP A 134 7.05 5.50 -6.66
N ARG A 135 7.23 6.70 -6.09
CA ARG A 135 8.53 7.22 -5.66
C ARG A 135 9.18 6.51 -4.46
N THR A 136 8.56 5.48 -3.89
CA THR A 136 9.15 4.67 -2.81
C THR A 136 9.80 3.39 -3.31
N GLY A 137 9.59 3.04 -4.58
CA GLY A 137 10.19 1.89 -5.24
C GLY A 137 11.64 2.12 -5.67
N LYS A 138 12.25 1.05 -6.17
CA LYS A 138 13.53 1.10 -6.88
C LYS A 138 13.29 1.52 -8.33
N LEU A 139 14.21 2.33 -8.88
CA LEU A 139 14.18 2.73 -10.28
C LEU A 139 14.56 1.53 -11.17
N VAL A 140 13.65 1.16 -12.06
CA VAL A 140 13.84 0.05 -13.01
C VAL A 140 14.40 0.61 -14.33
N ARG A 141 13.64 1.49 -14.98
CA ARG A 141 13.93 2.02 -16.31
C ARG A 141 13.78 3.54 -16.36
N LYS A 142 14.57 4.18 -17.21
CA LYS A 142 14.45 5.59 -17.63
C LYS A 142 14.06 5.61 -19.11
N ALA A 143 13.30 6.61 -19.54
CA ALA A 143 12.89 6.82 -20.93
C ALA A 143 12.99 8.31 -21.31
N PRO A 144 13.15 8.64 -22.61
CA PRO A 144 13.08 10.02 -23.10
C PRO A 144 11.77 10.69 -22.68
N TYR A 145 11.83 11.98 -22.39
CA TYR A 145 10.70 12.78 -21.90
C TYR A 145 10.58 14.16 -22.56
N GLU A 146 11.50 14.49 -23.47
CA GLU A 146 11.61 15.75 -24.18
C GLU A 146 10.40 16.03 -25.11
N HIS A 147 9.71 14.96 -25.53
CA HIS A 147 8.51 15.03 -26.35
C HIS A 147 7.20 15.14 -25.55
N ILE A 148 7.25 15.10 -24.22
CA ILE A 148 6.06 15.08 -23.36
C ILE A 148 5.63 16.50 -23.05
N THR A 149 4.59 16.97 -23.72
CA THR A 149 3.92 18.24 -23.43
C THR A 149 2.60 18.03 -22.71
N ARG A 150 2.05 19.11 -22.15
CA ARG A 150 0.71 19.12 -21.54
C ARG A 150 -0.35 18.53 -22.46
N GLU A 151 -0.35 18.93 -23.73
CA GLU A 151 -1.35 18.53 -24.74
C GLU A 151 -1.28 17.03 -25.04
N VAL A 152 -0.06 16.47 -25.13
CA VAL A 152 0.16 15.03 -25.32
C VAL A 152 -0.41 14.24 -24.14
N VAL A 153 -0.22 14.74 -22.91
CA VAL A 153 -0.77 14.12 -21.69
C VAL A 153 -2.29 14.27 -21.62
N GLU A 154 -2.86 15.43 -21.93
CA GLU A 154 -4.32 15.65 -21.97
C GLU A 154 -5.02 14.77 -23.02
N GLU A 155 -4.39 14.55 -24.18
CA GLU A 155 -4.88 13.63 -25.21
C GLU A 155 -4.84 12.17 -24.73
N ALA A 156 -3.70 11.73 -24.16
CA ALA A 156 -3.55 10.39 -23.61
C ALA A 156 -4.56 10.10 -22.48
N MET A 157 -4.83 11.08 -21.61
CA MET A 157 -5.78 10.97 -20.50
C MET A 157 -7.22 10.64 -20.96
N LYS A 158 -7.61 10.94 -22.20
CA LYS A 158 -8.94 10.56 -22.72
C LYS A 158 -9.19 9.05 -22.70
N LYS A 159 -8.14 8.24 -22.88
CA LYS A 159 -8.21 6.76 -22.88
C LYS A 159 -8.50 6.17 -21.49
N PHE A 160 -8.36 6.97 -20.44
CA PHE A 160 -8.50 6.56 -19.03
C PHE A 160 -9.78 7.10 -18.38
N ARG A 161 -10.75 7.59 -19.16
CA ARG A 161 -12.06 8.07 -18.67
C ARG A 161 -13.14 7.02 -18.90
N GLY A 162 -14.18 7.03 -18.06
CA GLY A 162 -15.27 6.05 -18.11
C GLY A 162 -14.85 4.69 -17.58
N LYS A 163 -15.47 3.62 -18.10
CA LYS A 163 -15.16 2.25 -17.71
C LYS A 163 -13.91 1.74 -18.41
N ILE A 164 -12.94 1.26 -17.63
CA ILE A 164 -11.68 0.72 -18.13
C ILE A 164 -11.28 -0.56 -17.37
N MET A 165 -10.54 -1.43 -18.06
CA MET A 165 -9.94 -2.62 -17.45
C MET A 165 -8.55 -2.28 -16.92
N GLN A 166 -8.40 -2.16 -15.61
CA GLN A 166 -7.13 -1.81 -14.96
C GLN A 166 -6.47 -3.03 -14.30
N ARG A 167 -5.15 -3.12 -14.39
CA ARG A 167 -4.35 -4.09 -13.65
C ARG A 167 -3.88 -3.52 -12.30
N PRO A 168 -4.05 -4.27 -11.19
CA PRO A 168 -3.35 -3.97 -9.94
C PRO A 168 -1.82 -3.97 -10.15
N PRO A 169 -1.05 -3.08 -9.50
CA PRO A 169 0.41 -3.09 -9.57
C PRO A 169 0.98 -4.45 -9.16
N ILE A 170 2.04 -4.89 -9.87
CA ILE A 170 2.74 -6.15 -9.61
C ILE A 170 3.26 -6.18 -8.15
N PHE A 171 3.71 -5.04 -7.65
CA PHE A 171 4.20 -4.81 -6.28
C PHE A 171 3.10 -4.28 -5.35
N SER A 172 1.84 -4.67 -5.58
CA SER A 172 0.74 -4.38 -4.64
C SER A 172 0.86 -5.19 -3.35
N ALA A 173 0.22 -4.72 -2.26
CA ALA A 173 0.32 -5.32 -0.91
C ALA A 173 -0.32 -6.73 -0.76
N LYS A 174 -0.63 -7.41 -1.86
CA LYS A 174 -1.06 -8.80 -1.88
C LYS A 174 0.17 -9.71 -1.85
N SER A 175 0.63 -10.08 -0.65
CA SER A 175 1.49 -11.24 -0.50
C SER A 175 0.76 -12.49 -0.99
N ILE A 176 1.31 -13.16 -2.00
CA ILE A 176 0.80 -14.47 -2.44
C ILE A 176 1.46 -15.49 -1.51
N GLN A 177 0.64 -16.24 -0.75
CA GLN A 177 1.11 -17.26 0.19
C GLN A 177 2.15 -16.77 1.24
N GLY A 178 2.17 -15.46 1.54
CA GLY A 178 3.11 -14.85 2.48
C GLY A 178 4.45 -14.38 1.87
N VAL A 179 4.68 -14.66 0.59
CA VAL A 179 5.87 -14.29 -0.19
C VAL A 179 5.54 -13.06 -1.07
N ARG A 180 6.51 -12.17 -1.29
CA ARG A 180 6.32 -10.98 -2.15
C ARG A 180 6.52 -11.34 -3.62
N LEU A 181 5.81 -10.70 -4.55
CA LEU A 181 5.90 -11.08 -5.98
C LEU A 181 7.33 -11.04 -6.56
N TYR A 182 8.19 -10.12 -6.11
CA TYR A 182 9.60 -10.08 -6.58
C TYR A 182 10.43 -11.28 -6.12
N GLU A 183 10.04 -11.96 -5.04
CA GLU A 183 10.77 -13.11 -4.49
C GLU A 183 10.55 -14.36 -5.37
N TYR A 184 9.35 -14.50 -5.94
CA TYR A 184 9.08 -15.46 -7.02
C TYR A 184 9.92 -15.13 -8.26
N ALA A 185 9.97 -13.85 -8.63
CA ALA A 185 10.69 -13.35 -9.80
C ALA A 185 12.20 -13.68 -9.73
N ARG A 186 12.86 -13.40 -8.61
CA ARG A 186 14.26 -13.79 -8.34
C ARG A 186 14.48 -15.32 -8.35
N ALA A 187 13.48 -16.10 -7.95
CA ALA A 187 13.56 -17.56 -7.94
C ALA A 187 13.35 -18.20 -9.33
N GLY A 188 13.16 -17.40 -10.39
CA GLY A 188 12.78 -17.89 -11.72
C GLY A 188 11.38 -18.52 -11.76
N MET A 189 10.57 -18.30 -10.72
CA MET A 189 9.23 -18.85 -10.61
C MET A 189 8.20 -17.83 -11.09
N GLU A 190 7.31 -18.23 -11.99
CA GLU A 190 6.15 -17.41 -12.30
C GLU A 190 5.22 -17.36 -11.07
N PRO A 191 4.73 -16.17 -10.65
CA PRO A 191 3.85 -16.07 -9.50
C PRO A 191 2.59 -16.93 -9.72
N PRO A 192 2.18 -17.78 -8.76
CA PRO A 192 1.17 -18.82 -8.99
C PRO A 192 -0.27 -18.30 -9.15
N VAL A 193 -0.44 -16.97 -9.27
CA VAL A 193 -1.72 -16.30 -9.50
C VAL A 193 -1.51 -15.23 -10.58
N GLU A 194 -2.14 -15.45 -11.73
CA GLU A 194 -2.25 -14.45 -12.80
C GLU A 194 -2.93 -13.18 -12.27
N ILE A 195 -2.33 -12.00 -12.50
CA ILE A 195 -2.89 -10.71 -12.09
C ILE A 195 -4.05 -10.36 -13.01
N LYS A 196 -5.25 -10.85 -12.67
CA LYS A 196 -6.47 -10.55 -13.41
C LYS A 196 -6.79 -9.06 -13.35
N SER A 197 -6.93 -8.44 -14.52
CA SER A 197 -7.47 -7.09 -14.70
C SER A 197 -8.87 -6.98 -14.07
N ARG A 198 -9.25 -5.78 -13.67
CA ARG A 198 -10.54 -5.47 -13.02
C ARG A 198 -11.20 -4.30 -13.74
N GLU A 199 -12.52 -4.39 -13.94
CA GLU A 199 -13.31 -3.23 -14.36
C GLU A 199 -13.28 -2.19 -13.23
N VAL A 200 -12.93 -0.97 -13.59
CA VAL A 200 -12.98 0.23 -12.74
C VAL A 200 -13.56 1.37 -13.57
N GLU A 201 -14.09 2.39 -12.91
CA GLU A 201 -14.76 3.51 -13.57
C GLU A 201 -14.14 4.83 -13.11
N VAL A 202 -13.86 5.71 -14.07
CA VAL A 202 -13.27 7.02 -13.87
C VAL A 202 -14.30 8.07 -14.27
N TYR A 203 -14.95 8.64 -13.25
CA TYR A 203 -16.04 9.62 -13.38
C TYR A 203 -15.53 11.00 -13.82
N ASP A 204 -14.36 11.39 -13.31
CA ASP A 204 -13.67 12.62 -13.67
C ASP A 204 -12.15 12.40 -13.65
N LEU A 205 -11.43 13.10 -14.53
CA LEU A 205 -9.98 13.00 -14.68
C LEU A 205 -9.45 14.24 -15.42
N GLN A 206 -8.69 15.09 -14.73
CA GLN A 206 -8.25 16.41 -15.23
C GLN A 206 -6.83 16.76 -14.75
N ILE A 207 -6.06 17.48 -15.56
CA ILE A 207 -4.81 18.13 -15.10
C ILE A 207 -5.19 19.38 -14.32
N LEU A 208 -4.78 19.44 -13.05
CA LEU A 208 -4.87 20.65 -12.22
C LEU A 208 -3.70 21.60 -12.47
N GLU A 209 -2.49 21.04 -12.61
CA GLU A 209 -1.26 21.81 -12.73
C GLU A 209 -0.26 21.06 -13.62
N TRP A 210 0.38 21.78 -14.52
CA TRP A 210 1.46 21.28 -15.38
C TRP A 210 2.77 21.90 -14.90
N TYR A 211 3.82 21.08 -14.77
CA TYR A 211 5.15 21.54 -14.42
C TYR A 211 6.11 21.26 -15.57
N GLU A 212 6.68 22.34 -16.11
CA GLU A 212 7.71 22.26 -17.13
C GLU A 212 9.01 21.67 -16.57
N PRO A 213 9.89 21.13 -17.43
CA PRO A 213 11.15 20.56 -16.98
C PRO A 213 11.97 21.56 -16.14
N GLY A 214 12.34 21.16 -14.93
CA GLY A 214 13.12 21.96 -13.99
C GLY A 214 12.34 23.01 -13.18
N THR A 215 11.02 23.14 -13.33
CA THR A 215 10.23 24.13 -12.55
C THR A 215 9.70 23.61 -11.21
N HIS A 216 10.09 22.40 -10.79
CA HIS A 216 9.60 21.73 -9.59
C HIS A 216 10.67 20.86 -8.92
N ASP A 217 10.44 20.46 -7.67
CA ASP A 217 11.36 19.66 -6.85
C ASP A 217 11.12 18.14 -6.87
N TYR A 218 10.08 17.66 -7.56
CA TYR A 218 9.86 16.20 -7.73
C TYR A 218 11.04 15.53 -8.45
N LYS A 219 11.49 14.39 -7.90
CA LYS A 219 12.65 13.62 -8.38
C LYS A 219 12.30 12.14 -8.52
N TRP A 220 12.99 11.45 -9.42
CA TRP A 220 13.02 9.99 -9.46
C TRP A 220 13.72 9.42 -8.21
N PRO A 221 13.44 8.17 -7.81
CA PRO A 221 14.19 7.51 -6.74
C PRO A 221 15.68 7.37 -7.08
N GLU A 222 16.54 7.59 -6.08
CA GLU A 222 18.00 7.47 -6.22
C GLU A 222 18.48 6.01 -6.24
N VAL A 223 17.67 5.08 -5.70
CA VAL A 223 18.02 3.65 -5.63
C VAL A 223 17.64 2.96 -6.94
N GLU A 224 18.62 2.77 -7.81
CA GLU A 224 18.45 1.95 -9.02
C GLU A 224 18.44 0.44 -8.70
N MET A 225 17.70 -0.33 -9.48
CA MET A 225 17.66 -1.79 -9.38
C MET A 225 18.88 -2.41 -10.07
N SER A 226 19.50 -3.41 -9.43
CA SER A 226 20.81 -3.94 -9.85
C SER A 226 20.72 -5.24 -10.66
N GLY A 227 21.43 -5.30 -11.79
CA GLY A 227 21.76 -6.54 -12.51
C GLY A 227 20.55 -7.45 -12.79
N GLU A 228 20.65 -8.70 -12.36
CA GLU A 228 19.61 -9.72 -12.55
C GLU A 228 18.22 -9.29 -12.05
N GLU A 229 18.12 -8.50 -10.96
CA GLU A 229 16.83 -7.99 -10.48
C GLU A 229 16.16 -7.12 -11.54
N LYS A 230 16.94 -6.24 -12.18
CA LYS A 230 16.47 -5.26 -13.14
C LYS A 230 16.00 -5.94 -14.42
N GLU A 231 16.78 -6.88 -14.96
CA GLU A 231 16.35 -7.67 -16.13
C GLU A 231 15.04 -8.41 -15.88
N VAL A 232 14.88 -8.99 -14.69
CA VAL A 232 13.65 -9.70 -14.31
C VAL A 232 12.46 -8.75 -14.18
N ALA A 233 12.67 -7.56 -13.60
CA ALA A 233 11.63 -6.53 -13.51
C ALA A 233 11.23 -6.02 -14.90
N GLU A 234 12.20 -5.64 -15.75
CA GLU A 234 11.95 -5.22 -17.14
C GLU A 234 11.18 -6.29 -17.93
N LYS A 235 11.60 -7.56 -17.87
CA LYS A 235 10.89 -8.68 -18.51
C LYS A 235 9.45 -8.86 -18.00
N MET A 236 9.16 -8.54 -16.73
CA MET A 236 7.78 -8.56 -16.19
C MET A 236 6.94 -7.37 -16.67
N LEU A 237 7.53 -6.17 -16.70
CA LEU A 237 6.87 -4.93 -17.14
C LEU A 237 6.59 -4.88 -18.65
N ASP A 238 7.46 -5.51 -19.44
CA ASP A 238 7.29 -5.64 -20.88
C ASP A 238 6.29 -6.76 -21.23
N LYS A 239 6.27 -7.87 -20.47
CA LYS A 239 5.18 -8.87 -20.53
C LYS A 239 3.82 -8.24 -20.20
N GLU A 240 3.75 -7.28 -19.27
CA GLU A 240 2.52 -6.54 -18.98
C GLU A 240 2.12 -5.62 -20.15
N ALA A 241 3.07 -4.85 -20.68
CA ALA A 241 2.84 -3.90 -21.78
C ALA A 241 2.42 -4.57 -23.10
N ALA A 242 2.86 -5.82 -23.34
CA ALA A 242 2.51 -6.59 -24.53
C ALA A 242 1.05 -7.04 -24.59
N ILE A 243 0.27 -6.90 -23.51
CA ILE A 243 -1.15 -7.27 -23.48
C ILE A 243 -1.98 -5.98 -23.52
N PRO A 244 -2.84 -5.77 -24.54
CA PRO A 244 -3.60 -4.53 -24.70
C PRO A 244 -4.42 -4.13 -23.46
N VAL A 245 -4.59 -2.83 -23.26
CA VAL A 245 -5.69 -2.27 -22.47
C VAL A 245 -6.98 -2.54 -23.27
N ALA A 246 -7.54 -3.73 -23.07
CA ALA A 246 -8.62 -4.25 -23.90
C ALA A 246 -9.85 -3.33 -23.87
N SER A 247 -10.36 -3.04 -25.06
CA SER A 247 -11.68 -2.43 -25.23
C SER A 247 -12.80 -3.44 -24.88
N GLU A 248 -14.03 -2.97 -24.64
CA GLU A 248 -15.17 -3.83 -24.27
C GLU A 248 -15.36 -5.03 -25.22
N ALA A 249 -15.07 -4.85 -26.51
CA ALA A 249 -15.22 -5.91 -27.52
C ALA A 249 -14.21 -7.07 -27.34
N GLU A 250 -12.94 -6.76 -27.10
CA GLU A 250 -11.86 -7.76 -26.98
C GLU A 250 -11.92 -8.48 -25.63
N ALA A 251 -12.33 -7.77 -24.56
CA ALA A 251 -12.50 -8.35 -23.23
C ALA A 251 -13.62 -9.41 -23.20
N ALA A 252 -14.70 -9.21 -23.95
CA ALA A 252 -15.79 -10.17 -24.07
C ALA A 252 -15.36 -11.48 -24.76
N GLU A 253 -14.56 -11.38 -25.83
CA GLU A 253 -14.02 -12.54 -26.55
C GLU A 253 -13.03 -13.33 -25.67
N GLN A 254 -12.13 -12.64 -24.97
CA GLN A 254 -11.19 -13.27 -24.05
C GLN A 254 -11.88 -13.94 -22.84
N ALA A 255 -12.98 -13.35 -22.33
CA ALA A 255 -13.79 -13.95 -21.27
C ALA A 255 -14.50 -15.22 -21.75
N ALA A 256 -15.05 -15.22 -22.97
CA ALA A 256 -15.68 -16.40 -23.58
C ALA A 256 -14.67 -17.53 -23.83
N ALA A 257 -13.49 -17.21 -24.34
CA ALA A 257 -12.40 -18.18 -24.57
C ALA A 257 -11.94 -18.85 -23.26
N ASN A 258 -11.82 -18.07 -22.18
CA ASN A 258 -11.43 -18.59 -20.87
C ASN A 258 -12.52 -19.46 -20.21
N ALA A 259 -13.79 -19.12 -20.37
CA ALA A 259 -14.90 -19.95 -19.88
C ALA A 259 -14.92 -21.33 -20.56
N LEU A 260 -14.67 -21.38 -21.88
CA LEU A 260 -14.57 -22.62 -22.66
C LEU A 260 -13.37 -23.51 -22.24
N LEU A 261 -12.29 -22.91 -21.73
CA LEU A 261 -11.12 -23.62 -21.21
C LEU A 261 -11.36 -24.20 -19.80
N GLU A 262 -12.08 -23.49 -18.92
CA GLU A 262 -12.46 -24.03 -17.61
C GLU A 262 -13.44 -25.21 -17.73
N ASP A 263 -14.41 -25.15 -18.64
CA ASP A 263 -15.38 -26.24 -18.83
C ASP A 263 -14.72 -27.52 -19.38
N LYS A 264 -13.70 -27.37 -20.24
CA LYS A 264 -12.83 -28.48 -20.68
C LYS A 264 -11.98 -29.07 -19.56
N LYS A 265 -11.54 -28.27 -18.57
CA LYS A 265 -10.80 -28.78 -17.40
C LYS A 265 -11.72 -29.55 -16.45
N LYS A 266 -12.95 -29.09 -16.22
CA LYS A 266 -13.94 -29.78 -15.36
C LYS A 266 -14.33 -31.16 -15.91
N ARG A 267 -14.45 -31.32 -17.23
CA ARG A 267 -14.79 -32.61 -17.87
C ARG A 267 -13.68 -33.67 -17.85
N LYS A 268 -12.46 -33.35 -17.39
CA LYS A 268 -11.34 -34.31 -17.24
C LYS A 268 -11.09 -34.78 -15.80
N ALA A 269 -11.88 -34.32 -14.83
CA ALA A 269 -11.65 -34.57 -13.40
C ALA A 269 -12.80 -35.33 -12.74
N SER A 270 -12.99 -36.60 -13.13
CA SER A 270 -13.84 -37.55 -12.42
C SER A 270 -13.24 -38.97 -12.53
N PRO A 271 -12.67 -39.52 -11.44
CA PRO A 271 -12.16 -40.90 -11.43
C PRO A 271 -13.26 -41.90 -11.05
N GLY A 272 -13.30 -43.04 -11.74
CA GLY A 272 -14.01 -44.24 -11.31
C GLY A 272 -13.14 -45.14 -10.44
N LEU A 273 -13.77 -45.98 -9.61
CA LEU A 273 -13.18 -47.09 -8.86
C LEU A 273 -12.91 -48.26 -9.86
N ASP A 274 -11.89 -49.13 -9.75
CA ASP A 274 -11.67 -50.06 -8.63
C ASP A 274 -10.29 -50.77 -8.61
N GLU A 275 -9.99 -51.38 -7.46
CA GLU A 275 -9.11 -52.53 -7.10
C GLU A 275 -7.82 -52.98 -7.88
N SER A 276 -6.70 -52.90 -7.14
CA SER A 276 -5.83 -54.05 -6.72
C SER A 276 -4.53 -54.48 -7.47
N SER A 277 -3.46 -54.56 -6.67
CA SER A 277 -2.31 -55.49 -6.71
C SER A 277 -1.30 -55.50 -7.88
N ALA A 278 -0.02 -55.24 -7.59
CA ALA A 278 1.03 -56.28 -7.50
C ALA A 278 2.45 -55.69 -7.26
N ASN A 279 3.27 -56.39 -6.46
CA ASN A 279 4.68 -56.08 -6.18
C ASN A 279 5.60 -56.40 -7.37
N LYS A 280 6.74 -55.68 -7.49
CA LYS A 280 8.07 -56.31 -7.63
C LYS A 280 9.26 -55.37 -7.42
N ASP A 281 10.28 -55.92 -6.77
CA ASP A 281 11.57 -55.30 -6.42
C ASP A 281 12.53 -55.15 -7.60
N SER A 282 13.56 -54.29 -7.47
CA SER A 282 14.96 -54.76 -7.33
C SER A 282 15.99 -53.62 -7.15
N GLU A 283 17.11 -53.94 -6.49
CA GLU A 283 18.22 -53.03 -6.18
C GLU A 283 19.12 -52.71 -7.38
N SER A 284 19.87 -51.60 -7.32
CA SER A 284 21.32 -51.61 -7.58
C SER A 284 22.09 -50.48 -6.89
N LYS A 285 23.06 -50.88 -6.07
CA LYS A 285 24.26 -50.16 -5.57
C LYS A 285 25.20 -49.78 -6.76
N ARG A 286 26.25 -48.93 -6.71
CA ARG A 286 27.05 -48.29 -5.63
C ARG A 286 28.05 -47.22 -6.19
N LEU A 287 28.33 -46.16 -5.40
CA LEU A 287 29.64 -45.48 -5.11
C LEU A 287 30.67 -44.97 -6.18
N LYS A 288 31.08 -43.70 -5.98
CA LYS A 288 32.46 -43.10 -5.98
C LYS A 288 33.27 -43.06 -7.31
N SER A 289 34.27 -42.18 -7.54
CA SER A 289 35.16 -41.38 -6.67
C SER A 289 35.84 -40.17 -7.38
N ASP A 290 36.09 -39.08 -6.66
CA ASP A 290 37.20 -38.08 -6.83
C ASP A 290 38.55 -38.69 -6.35
N PRO A 291 39.80 -38.20 -6.65
CA PRO A 291 40.21 -36.78 -6.47
C PRO A 291 41.43 -36.16 -7.24
N GLU A 292 41.54 -34.82 -7.10
CA GLU A 292 42.74 -33.94 -6.89
C GLU A 292 43.90 -33.75 -7.92
N THR A 293 44.68 -32.68 -7.65
CA THR A 293 45.98 -32.20 -8.24
C THR A 293 45.95 -31.45 -9.60
N SER A 294 46.76 -30.41 -9.88
CA SER A 294 47.66 -29.53 -9.07
C SER A 294 48.18 -28.33 -9.91
N GLU A 295 48.49 -27.17 -9.29
CA GLU A 295 49.41 -26.13 -9.82
C GLU A 295 50.90 -26.50 -9.53
N PRO A 296 51.98 -25.71 -9.82
CA PRO A 296 52.13 -24.39 -10.50
C PRO A 296 53.29 -24.29 -11.54
N ALA A 297 53.49 -23.13 -12.19
CA ALA A 297 54.83 -22.65 -12.66
C ALA A 297 54.85 -21.15 -13.07
N GLN A 298 56.04 -20.52 -12.98
CA GLN A 298 56.34 -19.09 -13.15
C GLN A 298 56.91 -18.74 -14.56
N SER A 299 56.93 -17.44 -14.93
CA SER A 299 58.17 -16.73 -15.33
C SER A 299 57.97 -15.22 -15.52
N SER A 300 59.08 -14.45 -15.59
CA SER A 300 59.16 -12.99 -15.40
C SER A 300 60.31 -12.37 -16.21
N THR A 301 60.16 -11.12 -16.69
CA THR A 301 61.19 -10.09 -17.05
C THR A 301 60.43 -8.84 -17.61
N GLU A 302 60.64 -7.55 -17.27
CA GLU A 302 61.83 -6.65 -17.21
C GLU A 302 62.60 -6.54 -18.55
N GLY A 303 62.96 -5.39 -19.15
CA GLY A 303 62.86 -3.94 -18.90
C GLY A 303 63.50 -3.20 -20.13
N ALA A 304 63.92 -1.92 -20.17
CA ALA A 304 63.66 -0.69 -19.41
C ALA A 304 64.37 0.51 -20.12
N ASN A 305 63.78 1.72 -20.19
CA ASN A 305 64.42 3.02 -20.52
C ASN A 305 63.42 4.17 -20.24
N ALA A 306 63.62 5.20 -19.40
CA ALA A 306 64.72 6.17 -19.25
C ALA A 306 64.86 7.13 -20.46
N GLY A 307 64.82 8.47 -20.32
CA GLY A 307 64.49 9.32 -19.16
C GLY A 307 64.67 10.82 -19.45
N THR A 308 63.84 11.67 -18.82
CA THR A 308 64.01 13.11 -18.47
C THR A 308 64.73 14.11 -19.40
N GLU A 309 64.08 15.26 -19.64
CA GLU A 309 64.69 16.56 -19.30
C GLU A 309 63.63 17.62 -18.93
N ASP A 310 64.02 18.59 -18.09
CA ASP A 310 63.14 19.59 -17.44
C ASP A 310 62.87 20.82 -18.31
N THR A 311 61.73 21.49 -18.08
CA THR A 311 61.70 22.96 -18.01
C THR A 311 60.38 23.48 -17.42
N SER A 312 60.48 24.23 -16.33
CA SER A 312 59.37 24.95 -15.72
C SER A 312 59.06 26.23 -16.48
N ASN A 313 57.78 26.52 -16.73
CA ASN A 313 57.34 27.91 -16.86
C ASN A 313 55.89 28.09 -16.42
N THR A 314 55.66 29.07 -15.55
CA THR A 314 54.37 29.36 -14.93
C THR A 314 53.53 30.25 -15.84
N LYS A 315 52.24 29.93 -16.02
CA LYS A 315 51.21 30.96 -16.29
C LYS A 315 49.80 30.49 -15.98
N GLU A 316 49.24 31.10 -14.94
CA GLU A 316 47.81 31.27 -14.73
C GLU A 316 47.21 32.01 -15.95
N GLY A 317 45.92 31.89 -16.29
CA GLY A 317 44.86 31.07 -15.72
C GLY A 317 43.51 31.56 -16.27
N ALA A 318 42.69 30.68 -16.84
CA ALA A 318 41.30 30.92 -17.22
C ALA A 318 40.62 29.61 -17.67
N THR A 319 40.68 28.56 -16.84
CA THR A 319 39.75 27.44 -16.99
C THR A 319 38.39 27.89 -16.48
N GLU A 320 37.47 28.19 -17.39
CA GLU A 320 36.05 28.22 -17.05
C GLU A 320 35.68 26.86 -16.47
N GLU A 321 35.26 26.84 -15.21
CA GLU A 321 34.66 25.64 -14.63
C GLU A 321 33.37 25.36 -15.40
N LEU A 322 33.42 24.34 -16.26
CA LEU A 322 32.24 23.69 -16.81
C LEU A 322 31.42 23.13 -15.65
N LYS A 323 30.55 23.96 -15.08
CA LYS A 323 29.52 23.50 -14.15
C LYS A 323 28.74 22.42 -14.86
N GLU A 324 28.74 21.20 -14.32
CA GLU A 324 27.83 20.15 -14.73
C GLU A 324 26.40 20.70 -14.61
N VAL A 325 25.82 21.07 -15.76
CA VAL A 325 24.41 21.40 -15.85
C VAL A 325 23.68 20.08 -15.69
N LYS A 326 23.35 19.73 -14.43
CA LYS A 326 22.45 18.61 -14.15
C LYS A 326 21.22 18.79 -15.04
N PRO A 327 20.80 17.75 -15.78
CA PRO A 327 19.62 17.86 -16.63
C PRO A 327 18.44 18.32 -15.76
N PRO A 328 17.57 19.20 -16.28
CA PRO A 328 16.42 19.67 -15.54
C PRO A 328 15.58 18.48 -15.06
N ASN A 329 14.87 18.64 -13.94
CA ASN A 329 13.90 17.63 -13.52
C ASN A 329 12.90 17.39 -14.68
N PRO A 330 12.50 16.15 -14.97
CA PRO A 330 11.62 15.82 -16.09
C PRO A 330 10.21 16.38 -15.86
N PRO A 331 9.37 16.56 -16.89
CA PRO A 331 8.06 17.16 -16.73
C PRO A 331 7.18 16.36 -15.78
N ALA A 332 6.24 17.05 -15.14
CA ALA A 332 5.29 16.45 -14.21
C ALA A 332 3.89 17.06 -14.34
N ALA A 333 2.87 16.28 -14.00
CA ALA A 333 1.48 16.72 -14.00
C ALA A 333 0.81 16.44 -12.65
N ARG A 334 0.22 17.46 -12.03
CA ARG A 334 -0.75 17.27 -10.95
C ARG A 334 -2.11 16.98 -11.56
N ILE A 335 -2.67 15.82 -11.24
CA ILE A 335 -3.91 15.31 -11.80
C ILE A 335 -4.92 15.10 -10.68
N THR A 336 -6.15 15.58 -10.87
CA THR A 336 -7.31 15.19 -10.07
C THR A 336 -8.11 14.10 -10.77
N MET A 337 -8.71 13.20 -10.00
CA MET A 337 -9.58 12.15 -10.52
C MET A 337 -10.64 11.74 -9.50
N THR A 338 -11.85 11.45 -9.95
CA THR A 338 -12.88 10.78 -9.14
C THR A 338 -13.15 9.40 -9.73
N VAL A 339 -12.98 8.36 -8.93
CA VAL A 339 -12.92 6.96 -9.39
C VAL A 339 -13.75 6.02 -8.51
N SER A 340 -14.16 4.88 -9.08
CA SER A 340 -14.87 3.82 -8.36
C SER A 340 -13.95 2.99 -7.45
N SER A 341 -14.53 2.06 -6.69
CA SER A 341 -13.78 1.19 -5.81
C SER A 341 -12.83 0.25 -6.55
N GLY A 342 -11.61 0.10 -6.03
CA GLY A 342 -10.61 -0.84 -6.59
C GLY A 342 -9.68 -0.23 -7.63
N PHE A 343 -9.84 1.05 -7.97
CA PHE A 343 -8.90 1.81 -8.78
C PHE A 343 -7.54 2.01 -8.09
N TYR A 344 -6.46 1.82 -8.84
CA TYR A 344 -5.07 1.99 -8.45
C TYR A 344 -4.47 3.20 -9.16
N VAL A 345 -4.30 4.32 -8.44
CA VAL A 345 -3.69 5.55 -8.97
C VAL A 345 -2.25 5.33 -9.43
N ARG A 346 -1.54 4.38 -8.80
CA ARG A 346 -0.21 3.93 -9.20
C ARG A 346 -0.18 3.30 -10.59
N SER A 347 -1.13 2.43 -10.92
CA SER A 347 -1.26 1.90 -12.28
C SER A 347 -1.55 3.00 -13.29
N LEU A 348 -2.45 3.94 -12.98
CA LEU A 348 -2.71 5.09 -13.87
C LEU A 348 -1.44 5.90 -14.17
N ALA A 349 -0.59 6.17 -13.18
CA ALA A 349 0.65 6.93 -13.40
C ALA A 349 1.62 6.23 -14.37
N HIS A 350 1.77 4.91 -14.20
CA HIS A 350 2.56 4.04 -15.07
C HIS A 350 1.96 3.91 -16.48
N ASP A 351 0.66 3.62 -16.57
CA ASP A 351 -0.05 3.42 -17.84
C ASP A 351 -0.11 4.72 -18.66
N LEU A 352 -0.26 5.88 -18.00
CA LEU A 352 -0.21 7.20 -18.64
C LEU A 352 1.19 7.48 -19.20
N GLY A 353 2.25 7.13 -18.47
CA GLY A 353 3.63 7.21 -18.95
C GLY A 353 3.85 6.39 -20.23
N LYS A 354 3.35 5.15 -20.25
CA LYS A 354 3.37 4.28 -21.44
C LYS A 354 2.52 4.87 -22.59
N ALA A 355 1.36 5.44 -22.28
CA ALA A 355 0.46 6.03 -23.28
C ALA A 355 1.02 7.29 -23.97
N VAL A 356 1.98 7.99 -23.36
CA VAL A 356 2.74 9.10 -23.96
C VAL A 356 4.10 8.67 -24.54
N GLY A 357 4.34 7.37 -24.70
CA GLY A 357 5.58 6.86 -25.31
C GLY A 357 6.83 7.02 -24.44
N SER A 358 6.65 6.99 -23.11
CA SER A 358 7.74 7.13 -22.13
C SER A 358 7.46 6.22 -20.92
N CYS A 359 7.93 6.63 -19.75
CA CYS A 359 7.64 6.03 -18.45
C CYS A 359 6.98 7.07 -17.54
N GLY A 360 6.31 6.61 -16.48
CA GLY A 360 5.68 7.48 -15.48
C GLY A 360 5.60 6.80 -14.12
N LEU A 361 5.76 7.59 -13.05
CA LEU A 361 5.63 7.13 -11.67
C LEU A 361 4.81 8.11 -10.83
N MET A 362 4.21 7.60 -9.75
CA MET A 362 3.46 8.41 -8.80
C MET A 362 4.40 9.06 -7.76
N SER A 363 4.55 10.39 -7.80
CA SER A 363 5.40 11.14 -6.86
C SER A 363 4.69 11.55 -5.56
N SER A 364 3.40 11.82 -5.60
CA SER A 364 2.61 12.15 -4.41
C SER A 364 1.16 11.73 -4.59
N LEU A 365 0.47 11.35 -3.52
CA LEU A 365 -0.95 10.98 -3.56
C LEU A 365 -1.71 11.54 -2.37
N VAL A 366 -2.80 12.25 -2.63
CA VAL A 366 -3.74 12.77 -1.64
C VAL A 366 -5.12 12.18 -1.96
N ARG A 367 -5.76 11.47 -1.03
CA ARG A 367 -7.20 11.16 -1.14
C ARG A 367 -8.00 12.31 -0.56
N SER A 368 -8.39 13.27 -1.41
CA SER A 368 -9.10 14.49 -1.01
C SER A 368 -10.56 14.23 -0.62
N LYS A 369 -11.18 13.14 -1.11
CA LYS A 369 -12.55 12.73 -0.75
C LYS A 369 -12.73 11.20 -0.72
N GLN A 370 -13.53 10.70 0.21
CA GLN A 370 -14.02 9.31 0.23
C GLN A 370 -15.49 9.29 0.66
N GLY A 371 -16.40 8.89 -0.24
CA GLY A 371 -17.84 9.10 -0.02
C GLY A 371 -18.11 10.59 0.20
N ASP A 372 -18.86 10.95 1.24
CA ASP A 372 -19.18 12.35 1.56
C ASP A 372 -18.10 13.09 2.37
N TYR A 373 -17.05 12.39 2.80
CA TYR A 373 -16.02 12.93 3.69
C TYR A 373 -14.84 13.52 2.93
N THR A 374 -14.40 14.71 3.34
CA THR A 374 -13.34 15.52 2.71
C THR A 374 -12.25 15.88 3.71
N LEU A 375 -11.21 16.60 3.26
CA LEU A 375 -10.11 17.13 4.09
C LEU A 375 -10.44 18.43 4.84
N ASP A 376 -11.71 18.79 4.95
CA ASP A 376 -12.15 19.95 5.75
C ASP A 376 -11.75 19.74 7.23
N PRO A 377 -10.89 20.60 7.83
CA PRO A 377 -10.42 20.46 9.21
C PRO A 377 -11.53 20.37 10.26
N GLU A 378 -12.72 20.92 9.99
CA GLU A 378 -13.86 20.80 10.89
C GLU A 378 -14.55 19.44 10.78
N LYS A 379 -14.43 18.75 9.64
CA LYS A 379 -15.11 17.48 9.32
C LYS A 379 -14.21 16.25 9.34
N ILE A 380 -12.94 16.41 9.73
CA ILE A 380 -11.96 15.32 9.82
C ILE A 380 -11.14 15.40 11.11
N LEU A 381 -10.78 14.26 11.69
CA LEU A 381 -9.86 14.20 12.83
C LEU A 381 -8.40 14.22 12.35
N GLU A 382 -7.60 15.16 12.87
CA GLU A 382 -6.17 15.28 12.57
C GLU A 382 -5.30 14.75 13.72
N TYR A 383 -4.03 14.46 13.44
CA TYR A 383 -3.07 14.03 14.48
C TYR A 383 -2.79 15.13 15.52
N LYS A 384 -2.84 16.40 15.11
CA LYS A 384 -2.69 17.55 16.03
C LYS A 384 -3.79 17.58 17.10
N ASP A 385 -5.02 17.18 16.74
CA ASP A 385 -6.14 17.11 17.68
C ASP A 385 -5.86 16.04 18.75
N LEU A 386 -5.38 14.85 18.33
CA LEU A 386 -5.00 13.76 19.23
C LEU A 386 -3.86 14.14 20.17
N GLU A 387 -2.87 14.88 19.65
CA GLU A 387 -1.68 15.31 20.38
C GLU A 387 -1.93 16.46 21.35
N ALA A 388 -2.95 17.29 21.09
CA ALA A 388 -3.41 18.35 21.99
C ALA A 388 -4.16 17.84 23.25
N GLY A 389 -4.52 16.55 23.30
CA GLY A 389 -5.11 15.91 24.48
C GLY A 389 -6.63 15.67 24.41
N GLU A 390 -7.15 14.92 25.39
CA GLU A 390 -8.56 14.45 25.39
C GLU A 390 -9.57 15.60 25.33
N GLU A 391 -9.34 16.68 26.06
CA GLU A 391 -10.21 17.87 26.06
C GLU A 391 -10.37 18.52 24.66
N VAL A 392 -9.45 18.26 23.72
CA VAL A 392 -9.49 18.79 22.36
C VAL A 392 -10.08 17.79 21.37
N TRP A 393 -9.60 16.54 21.35
CA TRP A 393 -10.12 15.56 20.39
C TRP A 393 -11.46 14.96 20.78
N ALA A 394 -11.79 14.82 22.07
CA ALA A 394 -13.00 14.12 22.50
C ALA A 394 -14.30 14.81 22.04
N PRO A 395 -14.49 16.14 22.21
CA PRO A 395 -15.70 16.81 21.71
C PRO A 395 -15.88 16.64 20.20
N LYS A 396 -14.78 16.71 19.45
CA LYS A 396 -14.75 16.56 17.99
C LYS A 396 -15.11 15.14 17.55
N VAL A 397 -14.53 14.12 18.21
CA VAL A 397 -14.82 12.70 17.95
C VAL A 397 -16.24 12.34 18.37
N ILE A 398 -16.72 12.78 19.53
CA ILE A 398 -18.09 12.54 20.01
C ILE A 398 -19.09 13.06 18.98
N ARG A 399 -18.97 14.32 18.55
CA ARG A 399 -19.85 14.91 17.53
C ARG A 399 -19.89 14.07 16.24
N PHE A 400 -18.75 13.60 15.73
CA PHE A 400 -18.73 12.76 14.52
C PHE A 400 -19.44 11.41 14.70
N LEU A 401 -19.33 10.80 15.88
CA LEU A 401 -19.99 9.53 16.17
C LEU A 401 -21.50 9.70 16.38
N GLU A 402 -21.91 10.78 17.04
CA GLU A 402 -23.33 11.14 17.24
C GLU A 402 -24.01 11.54 15.92
N GLU A 403 -23.39 12.40 15.11
CA GLU A 403 -23.87 12.72 13.76
C GLU A 403 -24.03 11.47 12.88
N TRP A 404 -23.16 10.47 13.06
CA TRP A 404 -23.28 9.21 12.36
C TRP A 404 -24.44 8.35 12.89
N GLU A 405 -24.61 8.28 14.21
CA GLU A 405 -25.69 7.53 14.89
C GLU A 405 -27.06 8.09 14.52
N GLU A 406 -27.24 9.42 14.54
CA GLU A 406 -28.45 10.13 14.08
C GLU A 406 -28.81 9.81 12.61
N LYS A 407 -27.80 9.74 11.73
CA LYS A 407 -27.98 9.39 10.31
C LYS A 407 -28.19 7.88 10.08
N ASN A 408 -27.98 7.03 11.10
CA ASN A 408 -28.05 5.56 10.99
C ASN A 408 -28.80 4.93 12.19
N PRO A 409 -30.06 5.31 12.50
CA PRO A 409 -30.75 4.90 13.73
C PRO A 409 -30.96 3.37 13.85
N LEU A 410 -30.98 2.64 12.74
CA LEU A 410 -31.04 1.16 12.73
C LEU A 410 -29.76 0.49 13.26
N ALA A 411 -28.71 1.24 13.57
CA ALA A 411 -27.52 0.72 14.26
C ALA A 411 -27.80 0.37 15.73
N GLU A 412 -28.89 0.85 16.34
CA GLU A 412 -29.25 0.53 17.73
C GLU A 412 -29.69 -0.92 17.96
N SER A 413 -30.15 -1.64 16.93
CA SER A 413 -30.89 -2.90 17.09
C SER A 413 -30.17 -4.19 16.66
N THR A 414 -28.84 -4.19 16.43
CA THR A 414 -28.06 -5.39 15.99
C THR A 414 -26.65 -5.53 16.54
#